data_AF-A0A315G6V9-F1
#
_entry.id   AF-A0A315G6V9-F1
#
_cell.length_a   1.000
_cell.length_b   1.000
_cell.length_c   1.000
_cell.angle_alpha   90.00
_cell.angle_beta   90.00
_cell.angle_gamma   90.00
#
_symmetry.space_group_name_H-M   'P 1'
#
loop_
_entity.id
_entity.type
_entity.pdbx_description
1 polymer ?
#
loop_
_entity_poly.entity_id
_entity_poly.type
_entity_poly.pdbx_seq_one_letter_code
_entity_poly.pdbx_strand_id
1 'polypeptide(L)'
;MLVLLLATSALQSGWSQSNALPSLGNSEGISLGAERKLGDRIARELYRDPDYLEDPILDEYIQRLWAPLVKAAAARGELSPDLQVRFAWRILLGRDRSVNAFALPGGYLGVHLGLIAVVSSNDELASVLAHELSHVTQRHIARSMDEQSKMTPWVIGSMILGALAASKNPQAAQGLIVGGQAAAIQSQLSYSRDMEREADRVGYGVLKDAGYDPQGFVGMFGKLQLAAGANDNGAYPYLRSHPLTTERIADMQARLQLNGAHSRPSADTEQAMLAARARVMSQSSVEALKAWTQDNNSTSAQATPVQKAGALYAATLAHLQLRDFAAAERSLQNLSQWTANTPATRRLVTLLQAEVAARQARFDVALSMLETLGSKPLQRPEMMATAQALLRLPSHPARTAITQQLREQVTQAPYDAQAWTTLASMLALQGQTLPSLRAEGEAQMARMDWTGAVDRFRAAQDWARNNRLQAGDHIEATIVDTRLRQVQAQIREMQTER
;
A
#
# COMPACT_ATOMS: atom_id res chain seq x y z
N MET A 1 28.11 71.16 3.90
CA MET A 1 28.06 70.34 5.13
C MET A 1 26.73 69.57 5.10
N LEU A 2 26.75 68.27 5.45
CA LEU A 2 25.69 67.22 5.33
C LEU A 2 25.43 66.71 3.89
N VAL A 3 25.86 65.50 3.49
CA VAL A 3 25.54 64.09 3.91
C VAL A 3 24.23 63.59 3.30
N LEU A 4 24.35 62.69 2.31
CA LEU A 4 23.30 61.76 1.88
C LEU A 4 23.92 60.36 1.73
N LEU A 5 23.36 59.38 2.43
CA LEU A 5 23.72 57.96 2.38
C LEU A 5 23.03 57.29 1.18
N LEU A 6 23.80 56.57 0.37
CA LEU A 6 23.34 55.57 -0.60
C LEU A 6 23.94 54.22 -0.21
N ALA A 7 23.09 53.26 0.14
CA ALA A 7 23.47 51.86 0.33
C ALA A 7 22.93 51.05 -0.85
N THR A 8 23.83 50.59 -1.72
CA THR A 8 23.54 49.62 -2.79
C THR A 8 23.98 48.23 -2.35
N SER A 9 23.02 47.33 -2.17
CA SER A 9 23.26 45.91 -1.91
C SER A 9 23.58 45.18 -3.21
N ALA A 10 24.80 44.67 -3.35
CA ALA A 10 25.20 43.80 -4.45
C ALA A 10 24.75 42.35 -4.18
N LEU A 11 23.92 41.81 -5.08
CA LEU A 11 23.59 40.39 -5.15
C LEU A 11 24.78 39.64 -5.78
N GLN A 12 25.34 38.65 -5.08
CA GLN A 12 26.20 37.64 -5.69
C GLN A 12 25.44 36.31 -5.80
N SER A 13 25.31 35.83 -7.04
CA SER A 13 24.78 34.52 -7.41
C SER A 13 25.85 33.44 -7.17
N GLY A 14 25.71 32.68 -6.09
CA GLY A 14 26.51 31.49 -5.84
C GLY A 14 25.98 30.28 -6.59
N TRP A 15 26.61 29.94 -7.72
CA TRP A 15 26.44 28.63 -8.36
C TRP A 15 27.22 27.61 -7.53
N SER A 16 26.54 26.72 -6.81
CA SER A 16 27.19 25.56 -6.19
C SER A 16 27.33 24.45 -7.22
N GLN A 17 28.53 24.32 -7.81
CA GLN A 17 28.92 23.10 -8.53
C GLN A 17 29.31 22.04 -7.50
N SER A 18 28.42 21.07 -7.28
CA SER A 18 28.75 19.83 -6.58
C SER A 18 29.63 18.96 -7.50
N ASN A 19 30.94 19.05 -7.33
CA ASN A 19 31.89 18.06 -7.84
C ASN A 19 31.70 16.73 -7.08
N ALA A 20 30.72 15.94 -7.49
CA ALA A 20 30.68 14.53 -7.18
C ALA A 20 31.69 13.83 -8.10
N LEU A 21 32.70 13.19 -7.51
CA LEU A 21 33.68 12.39 -8.25
C LEU A 21 32.95 11.29 -9.03
N PRO A 22 33.27 11.07 -10.33
CA PRO A 22 32.70 9.95 -11.07
C PRO A 22 33.18 8.63 -10.44
N SER A 23 32.24 7.79 -10.03
CA SER A 23 32.52 6.41 -9.65
C SER A 23 33.12 5.66 -10.84
N LEU A 24 34.41 5.31 -10.75
CA LEU A 24 35.08 4.47 -11.72
C LEU A 24 34.67 3.01 -11.49
N GLY A 25 33.60 2.59 -12.17
CA GLY A 25 33.12 1.21 -12.11
C GLY A 25 31.79 0.90 -12.79
N ASN A 26 31.23 1.78 -13.63
CA ASN A 26 29.96 1.52 -14.29
C ASN A 26 30.16 0.57 -15.48
N SER A 27 29.90 -0.73 -15.29
CA SER A 27 29.05 -1.42 -16.28
C SER A 27 27.77 -0.61 -16.35
N GLU A 28 27.42 -0.03 -17.50
CA GLU A 28 26.17 0.75 -17.62
C GLU A 28 24.98 -0.20 -17.45
N GLY A 29 24.57 -0.37 -16.19
CA GLY A 29 23.38 -1.10 -15.82
C GLY A 29 22.11 -0.40 -16.30
N ILE A 30 20.96 -1.04 -16.11
CA ILE A 30 19.67 -0.42 -16.47
C ILE A 30 19.55 1.01 -15.89
N SER A 31 19.18 1.98 -16.73
CA SER A 31 18.96 3.35 -16.27
C SER A 31 17.75 3.44 -15.32
N LEU A 32 17.72 4.44 -14.43
CA LEU A 32 16.57 4.65 -13.53
C LEU A 32 15.25 4.82 -14.27
N GLY A 33 15.27 5.47 -15.45
CA GLY A 33 14.09 5.63 -16.29
C GLY A 33 13.61 4.31 -16.89
N ALA A 34 14.53 3.48 -17.38
CA ALA A 34 14.19 2.16 -17.91
C ALA A 34 13.70 1.21 -16.79
N GLU A 35 14.31 1.28 -15.62
CA GLU A 35 13.88 0.52 -14.43
C GLU A 35 12.47 0.94 -13.98
N ARG A 36 12.20 2.25 -13.98
CA ARG A 36 10.86 2.78 -13.70
C ARG A 36 9.82 2.26 -14.69
N LYS A 37 10.12 2.30 -15.99
CA LYS A 37 9.23 1.79 -17.04
C LYS A 37 8.92 0.30 -16.91
N LEU A 38 9.93 -0.50 -16.53
CA LEU A 38 9.74 -1.91 -16.23
C LEU A 38 8.76 -2.09 -15.05
N GLY A 39 8.97 -1.32 -13.97
CA GLY A 39 8.07 -1.26 -12.84
C GLY A 39 6.62 -0.90 -13.21
N ASP A 40 6.43 0.17 -13.98
CA ASP A 40 5.11 0.63 -14.44
C ASP A 40 4.38 -0.42 -15.28
N ARG A 41 5.12 -1.28 -16.01
CA ARG A 41 4.53 -2.39 -16.77
C ARG A 41 4.01 -3.48 -15.85
N ILE A 42 4.81 -3.89 -14.87
CA ILE A 42 4.41 -4.93 -13.89
C ILE A 42 3.26 -4.41 -13.02
N ALA A 43 3.38 -3.20 -12.50
CA ALA A 43 2.37 -2.58 -11.64
C ALA A 43 1.00 -2.47 -12.31
N ARG A 44 0.95 -2.22 -13.62
CA ARG A 44 -0.31 -2.16 -14.36
C ARG A 44 -1.05 -3.49 -14.39
N GLU A 45 -0.33 -4.60 -14.56
CA GLU A 45 -0.94 -5.92 -14.49
C GLU A 45 -1.45 -6.22 -13.08
N LEU A 46 -0.71 -5.77 -12.05
CA LEU A 46 -1.17 -5.88 -10.66
C LEU A 46 -2.42 -5.03 -10.37
N TYR A 47 -2.53 -3.81 -10.91
CA TYR A 47 -3.76 -3.01 -10.77
C TYR A 47 -4.97 -3.62 -11.46
N ARG A 48 -4.76 -4.46 -12.48
CA ARG A 48 -5.82 -5.20 -13.19
C ARG A 48 -6.19 -6.51 -12.52
N ASP A 49 -5.37 -6.98 -11.61
CA ASP A 49 -5.62 -8.22 -10.88
C ASP A 49 -6.85 -8.05 -9.97
N PRO A 50 -7.83 -8.97 -10.01
CA PRO A 50 -9.02 -8.90 -9.15
C PRO A 50 -8.72 -8.99 -7.65
N ASP A 51 -7.52 -9.44 -7.28
CA ASP A 51 -7.05 -9.46 -5.89
C ASP A 51 -6.46 -8.12 -5.46
N TYR A 52 -6.23 -7.15 -6.36
CA TYR A 52 -5.88 -5.79 -5.94
C TYR A 52 -6.96 -5.23 -5.01
N LEU A 53 -6.53 -4.67 -3.87
CA LEU A 53 -7.41 -4.20 -2.82
C LEU A 53 -7.19 -2.71 -2.54
N GLU A 54 -8.29 -1.97 -2.48
CA GLU A 54 -8.38 -0.60 -1.96
C GLU A 54 -9.20 -0.64 -0.66
N ASP A 55 -8.53 -0.74 0.49
CA ASP A 55 -9.18 -0.71 1.82
C ASP A 55 -8.70 0.51 2.61
N PRO A 56 -9.54 1.52 2.86
CA PRO A 56 -9.09 2.77 3.47
C PRO A 56 -8.34 2.61 4.79
N ILE A 57 -8.75 1.63 5.60
CA ILE A 57 -8.18 1.36 6.93
C ILE A 57 -6.79 0.72 6.79
N LEU A 58 -6.66 -0.32 5.98
CA LEU A 58 -5.36 -0.98 5.75
C LEU A 58 -4.39 -0.11 4.95
N ASP A 59 -4.90 0.70 4.01
CA ASP A 59 -4.09 1.67 3.26
C ASP A 59 -3.47 2.71 4.21
N GLU A 60 -4.27 3.30 5.11
CA GLU A 60 -3.76 4.23 6.12
C GLU A 60 -2.77 3.55 7.06
N TYR A 61 -3.09 2.34 7.51
CA TYR A 61 -2.22 1.57 8.40
C TYR A 61 -0.83 1.35 7.78
N ILE A 62 -0.79 0.87 6.54
CA ILE A 62 0.46 0.63 5.82
C ILE A 62 1.20 1.95 5.58
N GLN A 63 0.50 3.01 5.19
CA GLN A 63 1.14 4.31 4.97
C GLN A 63 1.72 4.91 6.27
N ARG A 64 1.05 4.69 7.41
CA ARG A 64 1.51 5.09 8.75
C ARG A 64 2.81 4.38 9.14
N LEU A 65 3.02 3.15 8.68
CA LEU A 65 4.28 2.42 8.86
C LEU A 65 5.34 2.83 7.83
N TRP A 66 4.92 3.05 6.59
CA TRP A 66 5.79 3.29 5.46
C TRP A 66 6.44 4.68 5.46
N ALA A 67 5.69 5.73 5.75
CA ALA A 67 6.17 7.11 5.64
C ALA A 67 7.40 7.40 6.53
N PRO A 68 7.45 6.95 7.81
CA PRO A 68 8.65 7.09 8.63
C PRO A 68 9.86 6.34 8.07
N LEU A 69 9.67 5.15 7.49
CA LEU A 69 10.74 4.35 6.88
C LEU A 69 11.36 5.06 5.67
N VAL A 70 10.53 5.58 4.76
CA VAL A 70 11.00 6.34 3.60
C VAL A 70 11.77 7.59 4.04
N LYS A 71 11.25 8.31 5.04
CA LYS A 71 11.92 9.49 5.60
C LYS A 71 13.27 9.12 6.22
N ALA A 72 13.35 8.02 6.98
CA ALA A 72 14.59 7.54 7.57
C ALA A 72 15.59 7.09 6.51
N ALA A 73 15.16 6.35 5.48
CA ALA A 73 16.02 5.96 4.37
C ALA A 73 16.60 7.17 3.63
N ALA A 74 15.80 8.22 3.41
CA ALA A 74 16.27 9.47 2.82
C ALA A 74 17.28 10.19 3.71
N ALA A 75 17.01 10.28 5.02
CA ALA A 75 17.91 10.92 5.98
C ALA A 75 19.24 10.18 6.14
N ARG A 76 19.23 8.85 6.01
CA ARG A 76 20.41 7.99 6.04
C ARG A 76 21.23 8.00 4.75
N GLY A 77 20.68 8.56 3.67
CA GLY A 77 21.33 8.57 2.34
C GLY A 77 21.12 7.30 1.53
N GLU A 78 20.39 6.31 2.05
CA GLU A 78 20.04 5.08 1.33
C GLU A 78 19.09 5.41 0.16
N LEU A 79 18.19 6.37 0.36
CA LEU A 79 17.26 6.85 -0.65
C LEU A 79 17.73 8.18 -1.25
N SER A 80 18.47 8.10 -2.36
CA SER A 80 19.02 9.28 -3.06
C SER A 80 17.93 10.20 -3.65
N PRO A 81 18.21 11.51 -3.83
CA PRO A 81 17.25 12.45 -4.42
C PRO A 81 16.75 12.03 -5.81
N ASP A 82 17.63 11.46 -6.65
CA ASP A 82 17.25 10.98 -7.98
C ASP A 82 16.25 9.81 -7.91
N LEU A 83 16.48 8.88 -6.98
CA LEU A 83 15.55 7.78 -6.73
C LEU A 83 14.21 8.29 -6.21
N GLN A 84 14.21 9.26 -5.28
CA GLN A 84 12.98 9.87 -4.76
C GLN A 84 12.10 10.45 -5.87
N VAL A 85 12.69 11.12 -6.85
CA VAL A 85 11.96 11.78 -7.94
C VAL A 85 11.55 10.80 -9.04
N ARG A 86 12.39 9.83 -9.39
CA ARG A 86 12.14 8.96 -10.56
C ARG A 86 11.31 7.72 -10.24
N PHE A 87 11.42 7.17 -9.03
CA PHE A 87 10.67 5.97 -8.64
C PHE A 87 9.28 6.30 -8.09
N ALA A 88 8.42 5.29 -8.01
CA ALA A 88 7.01 5.47 -7.71
C ALA A 88 6.73 5.59 -6.21
N TRP A 89 7.46 4.82 -5.39
CA TRP A 89 7.28 4.69 -3.94
C TRP A 89 5.83 4.33 -3.55
N ARG A 90 5.25 3.37 -4.26
CA ARG A 90 3.85 2.93 -4.11
C ARG A 90 3.75 1.51 -3.58
N ILE A 91 2.92 1.30 -2.57
CA ILE A 91 2.57 -0.02 -2.05
C ILE A 91 1.22 -0.45 -2.63
N LEU A 92 1.14 -1.68 -3.11
CA LEU A 92 -0.09 -2.32 -3.56
C LEU A 92 -0.47 -3.43 -2.57
N LEU A 93 -1.73 -3.42 -2.13
CA LEU A 93 -2.28 -4.48 -1.29
C LEU A 93 -2.96 -5.53 -2.14
N GLY A 94 -2.59 -6.80 -1.91
CA GLY A 94 -3.17 -7.96 -2.57
C GLY A 94 -4.03 -8.80 -1.62
N ARG A 95 -5.24 -9.16 -2.05
CA ARG A 95 -6.16 -10.08 -1.40
C ARG A 95 -5.67 -11.53 -1.50
N ASP A 96 -4.54 -11.78 -0.87
CA ASP A 96 -3.91 -13.10 -0.82
C ASP A 96 -3.64 -13.45 0.64
N ARG A 97 -4.00 -14.67 1.02
CA ARG A 97 -3.84 -15.21 2.38
C ARG A 97 -2.40 -15.67 2.66
N SER A 98 -1.56 -15.78 1.65
CA SER A 98 -0.16 -16.15 1.79
C SER A 98 0.64 -15.03 2.45
N VAL A 99 1.64 -15.41 3.23
CA VAL A 99 2.57 -14.48 3.86
C VAL A 99 3.61 -14.09 2.83
N ASN A 100 3.43 -12.90 2.25
CA ASN A 100 4.34 -12.35 1.26
C ASN A 100 4.40 -10.82 1.27
N ALA A 101 5.57 -10.30 0.91
CA ALA A 101 5.81 -8.95 0.45
C ALA A 101 6.90 -9.02 -0.62
N PHE A 102 6.94 -8.05 -1.52
CA PHE A 102 7.94 -8.02 -2.57
C PHE A 102 8.20 -6.60 -3.07
N ALA A 103 9.46 -6.29 -3.31
CA ALA A 103 9.90 -5.14 -4.09
C ALA A 103 9.84 -5.43 -5.60
N LEU A 104 9.48 -4.41 -6.37
CA LEU A 104 9.52 -4.41 -7.83
C LEU A 104 10.42 -3.27 -8.33
N PRO A 105 10.94 -3.39 -9.58
CA PRO A 105 11.67 -2.30 -10.22
C PRO A 105 10.89 -0.99 -10.18
N GLY A 106 11.59 0.13 -10.07
CA GLY A 106 10.95 1.45 -10.15
C GLY A 106 10.20 1.88 -8.89
N GLY A 107 10.41 1.21 -7.76
CA GLY A 107 9.87 1.60 -6.45
C GLY A 107 8.40 1.26 -6.25
N TYR A 108 7.97 0.13 -6.80
CA TYR A 108 6.70 -0.49 -6.43
C TYR A 108 6.95 -1.57 -5.39
N LEU A 109 6.03 -1.71 -4.45
CA LEU A 109 6.05 -2.78 -3.46
C LEU A 109 4.68 -3.45 -3.44
N GLY A 110 4.65 -4.76 -3.27
CA GLY A 110 3.45 -5.53 -3.02
C GLY A 110 3.44 -6.06 -1.60
N VAL A 111 2.28 -6.04 -0.94
CA VAL A 111 2.05 -6.65 0.36
C VAL A 111 0.79 -7.50 0.31
N HIS A 112 0.93 -8.78 0.64
CA HIS A 112 -0.21 -9.68 0.77
C HIS A 112 -0.88 -9.47 2.12
N LEU A 113 -2.21 -9.53 2.14
CA LEU A 113 -2.97 -9.46 3.40
C LEU A 113 -2.60 -10.56 4.39
N GLY A 114 -2.14 -11.72 3.92
CA GLY A 114 -1.60 -12.78 4.76
C GLY A 114 -0.44 -12.34 5.63
N LEU A 115 0.45 -11.45 5.14
CA LEU A 115 1.53 -10.88 5.95
C LEU A 115 0.98 -10.02 7.09
N ILE A 116 0.06 -9.10 6.78
CA ILE A 116 -0.60 -8.24 7.78
C ILE A 116 -1.36 -9.09 8.81
N ALA A 117 -1.91 -10.23 8.38
CA ALA A 117 -2.67 -11.14 9.23
C ALA A 117 -1.80 -11.95 10.22
N VAL A 118 -0.49 -12.09 10.03
CA VAL A 118 0.37 -12.92 10.90
C VAL A 118 1.28 -12.12 11.84
N VAL A 119 1.50 -10.83 11.55
CA VAL A 119 2.29 -9.94 12.40
C VAL A 119 1.56 -9.65 13.70
N SER A 120 2.31 -9.63 14.79
CA SER A 120 1.85 -9.41 16.16
C SER A 120 2.18 -8.02 16.68
N SER A 121 3.03 -7.26 15.97
CA SER A 121 3.31 -5.85 16.26
C SER A 121 3.51 -5.06 14.97
N ASN A 122 3.43 -3.73 15.11
CA ASN A 122 3.77 -2.79 14.05
C ASN A 122 5.25 -2.90 13.64
N ASP A 123 6.14 -3.20 14.59
CA ASP A 123 7.58 -3.33 14.34
C ASP A 123 7.92 -4.54 13.46
N GLU A 124 7.19 -5.65 13.59
CA GLU A 124 7.36 -6.82 12.72
C GLU A 124 6.93 -6.53 11.28
N LEU A 125 5.84 -5.79 11.08
CA LEU A 125 5.44 -5.39 9.73
C LEU A 125 6.39 -4.33 9.16
N ALA A 126 6.79 -3.36 9.98
CA ALA A 126 7.75 -2.33 9.59
C ALA A 126 9.12 -2.93 9.26
N SER A 127 9.57 -4.02 9.91
CA SER A 127 10.83 -4.69 9.58
C SER A 127 10.81 -5.28 8.17
N VAL A 128 9.70 -5.94 7.78
CA VAL A 128 9.53 -6.43 6.41
C VAL A 128 9.46 -5.28 5.41
N LEU A 129 8.72 -4.21 5.72
CA LEU A 129 8.68 -3.04 4.83
C LEU A 129 10.05 -2.36 4.69
N ALA A 130 10.85 -2.29 5.76
CA ALA A 130 12.21 -1.74 5.73
C ALA A 130 13.16 -2.62 4.91
N HIS A 131 13.00 -3.94 5.00
CA HIS A 131 13.71 -4.93 4.18
C HIS A 131 13.39 -4.74 2.69
N GLU A 132 12.12 -4.68 2.32
CA GLU A 132 11.70 -4.45 0.94
C GLU A 132 12.11 -3.07 0.40
N LEU A 133 12.02 -2.03 1.24
CA LEU A 133 12.54 -0.70 0.91
C LEU A 133 14.03 -0.78 0.55
N SER A 134 14.80 -1.55 1.30
CA SER A 134 16.23 -1.75 1.07
C SER A 134 16.50 -2.47 -0.24
N HIS A 135 15.68 -3.45 -0.64
CA HIS A 135 15.81 -4.05 -1.98
C HIS A 135 15.68 -3.03 -3.11
N VAL A 136 14.76 -2.07 -2.96
CA VAL A 136 14.55 -1.00 -3.95
C VAL A 136 15.69 0.01 -3.92
N THR A 137 16.08 0.52 -2.74
CA THR A 137 17.12 1.55 -2.63
C THR A 137 18.48 1.03 -3.08
N GLN A 138 18.80 -0.22 -2.77
CA GLN A 138 20.03 -0.89 -3.20
C GLN A 138 19.94 -1.47 -4.61
N ARG A 139 18.82 -1.21 -5.31
CA ARG A 139 18.56 -1.61 -6.70
C ARG A 139 18.89 -3.08 -6.97
N HIS A 140 18.52 -3.97 -6.04
CA HIS A 140 18.91 -5.39 -6.10
C HIS A 140 18.42 -6.07 -7.39
N ILE A 141 17.18 -5.81 -7.82
CA ILE A 141 16.67 -6.38 -9.07
C ILE A 141 17.50 -5.87 -10.26
N ALA A 142 17.77 -4.56 -10.35
CA ALA A 142 18.60 -4.00 -11.41
C ALA A 142 20.00 -4.61 -11.45
N ARG A 143 20.66 -4.76 -10.30
CA ARG A 143 21.98 -5.41 -10.21
C ARG A 143 21.94 -6.87 -10.67
N SER A 144 20.90 -7.63 -10.28
CA SER A 144 20.70 -9.01 -10.77
C SER A 144 20.50 -9.06 -12.29
N MET A 145 19.79 -8.07 -12.87
CA MET A 145 19.59 -7.99 -14.32
C MET A 145 20.91 -7.78 -15.06
N ASP A 146 21.76 -6.90 -14.53
CA ASP A 146 23.07 -6.59 -15.11
C ASP A 146 24.01 -7.79 -15.07
N GLU A 147 24.04 -8.53 -13.94
CA GLU A 147 24.79 -9.78 -13.79
C GLU A 147 24.33 -10.85 -14.79
N GLN A 148 23.02 -10.92 -15.06
CA GLN A 148 22.44 -11.92 -15.94
C GLN A 148 22.62 -11.60 -17.43
N SER A 149 23.09 -10.38 -17.80
CA SER A 149 23.60 -9.82 -19.09
C SER A 149 22.98 -10.23 -20.44
N LYS A 150 22.03 -11.16 -20.47
CA LYS A 150 21.42 -11.79 -21.65
C LYS A 150 19.91 -11.68 -21.66
N MET A 151 19.29 -11.20 -20.59
CA MET A 151 17.83 -11.07 -20.49
C MET A 151 17.41 -9.62 -20.68
N THR A 152 16.49 -9.40 -21.62
CA THR A 152 15.91 -8.07 -21.81
C THR A 152 14.98 -7.72 -20.64
N PRO A 153 14.79 -6.44 -20.31
CA PRO A 153 13.85 -6.01 -19.27
C PRO A 153 12.45 -6.61 -19.44
N TRP A 154 12.00 -6.82 -20.69
CA TRP A 154 10.74 -7.48 -20.99
C TRP A 154 10.66 -8.91 -20.43
N VAL A 155 11.68 -9.73 -20.67
CA VAL A 155 11.74 -11.13 -20.20
C VAL A 155 11.68 -11.19 -18.68
N ILE A 156 12.45 -10.35 -18.00
CA ILE A 156 12.45 -10.27 -16.53
C ILE A 156 11.09 -9.83 -15.99
N GLY A 157 10.45 -8.83 -16.62
CA GLY A 157 9.10 -8.42 -16.25
C GLY A 157 8.09 -9.54 -16.38
N SER A 158 8.14 -10.33 -17.47
CA SER A 158 7.29 -11.50 -17.67
C SER A 158 7.57 -12.60 -16.63
N MET A 159 8.83 -12.82 -16.27
CA MET A 159 9.19 -13.79 -15.22
C MET A 159 8.65 -13.38 -13.85
N ILE A 160 8.80 -12.10 -13.47
CA ILE A 160 8.26 -11.58 -12.21
C ILE A 160 6.74 -11.78 -12.15
N LEU A 161 6.02 -11.39 -13.22
CA LEU A 161 4.57 -11.61 -13.30
C LEU A 161 4.19 -13.08 -13.19
N GLY A 162 4.93 -13.96 -13.88
CA GLY A 162 4.73 -15.41 -13.80
C GLY A 162 4.94 -15.97 -12.40
N ALA A 163 5.98 -15.51 -11.69
CA ALA A 163 6.26 -15.94 -10.32
C ALA A 163 5.20 -15.44 -9.32
N LEU A 164 4.75 -14.20 -9.45
CA LEU A 164 3.65 -13.67 -8.63
C LEU A 164 2.36 -14.47 -8.86
N ALA A 165 2.01 -14.76 -10.12
CA ALA A 165 0.85 -15.60 -10.44
C ALA A 165 0.99 -17.03 -9.88
N ALA A 166 2.17 -17.63 -9.97
CA ALA A 166 2.44 -18.96 -9.42
C ALA A 166 2.39 -19.00 -7.88
N SER A 167 2.77 -17.91 -7.20
CA SER A 167 2.71 -17.83 -5.73
C SER A 167 1.29 -17.93 -5.17
N LYS A 168 0.28 -17.53 -5.95
CA LYS A 168 -1.14 -17.58 -5.56
C LYS A 168 -1.71 -19.00 -5.54
N ASN A 169 -1.14 -19.91 -6.34
CA ASN A 169 -1.62 -21.29 -6.45
C ASN A 169 -0.44 -22.27 -6.41
N PRO A 170 -0.05 -22.72 -5.20
CA PRO A 170 1.04 -23.69 -5.04
C PRO A 170 0.79 -25.00 -5.81
N GLN A 171 -0.46 -25.43 -5.97
CA GLN A 171 -0.81 -26.65 -6.71
C GLN A 171 -0.58 -26.49 -8.22
N ALA A 172 -0.84 -25.30 -8.78
CA ALA A 172 -0.51 -24.98 -10.16
C ALA A 172 1.02 -24.89 -10.39
N ALA A 173 1.76 -24.39 -9.40
CA ALA A 173 3.22 -24.39 -9.43
C ALA A 173 3.80 -25.83 -9.40
N GLN A 174 3.18 -26.74 -8.63
CA GLN A 174 3.64 -28.14 -8.53
C GLN A 174 3.64 -28.86 -9.88
N GLY A 175 2.66 -28.59 -10.75
CA GLY A 175 2.58 -29.16 -12.10
C GLY A 175 3.66 -28.64 -13.07
N LEU A 176 4.16 -27.42 -12.85
CA LEU A 176 5.25 -26.80 -13.63
C LEU A 176 6.64 -27.16 -13.08
N ILE A 177 6.74 -27.50 -11.79
CA ILE A 177 8.00 -27.91 -11.12
C ILE A 177 8.50 -29.27 -11.61
N VAL A 178 7.61 -30.18 -12.04
CA VAL A 178 7.98 -31.51 -12.58
C VAL A 178 8.91 -31.40 -13.80
N GLY A 179 8.91 -30.26 -14.52
CA GLY A 179 9.81 -30.00 -15.65
C GLY A 179 11.09 -29.21 -15.33
N GLY A 180 11.37 -28.86 -14.07
CA GLY A 180 12.56 -28.08 -13.66
C GLY A 180 12.58 -26.60 -14.09
N GLN A 181 11.78 -26.22 -15.08
CA GLN A 181 11.71 -24.85 -15.62
C GLN A 181 11.21 -23.83 -14.59
N ALA A 182 10.18 -24.18 -13.79
CA ALA A 182 9.67 -23.28 -12.76
C ALA A 182 10.69 -23.06 -11.62
N ALA A 183 11.44 -24.09 -11.24
CA ALA A 183 12.50 -23.98 -10.24
C ALA A 183 13.66 -23.10 -10.74
N ALA A 184 14.00 -23.19 -12.04
CA ALA A 184 14.99 -22.32 -12.66
C ALA A 184 14.55 -20.85 -12.69
N ILE A 185 13.28 -20.57 -13.04
CA ILE A 185 12.73 -19.21 -13.01
C ILE A 185 12.71 -18.66 -11.58
N GLN A 186 12.25 -19.46 -10.61
CA GLN A 186 12.23 -19.05 -9.20
C GLN A 186 13.64 -18.74 -8.69
N SER A 187 14.64 -19.56 -9.02
CA SER A 187 16.03 -19.33 -8.65
C SER A 187 16.64 -18.09 -9.30
N GLN A 188 16.17 -17.71 -10.50
CA GLN A 188 16.62 -16.48 -11.17
C GLN A 188 16.03 -15.22 -10.55
N LEU A 189 14.86 -15.34 -9.90
CA LEU A 189 14.15 -14.24 -9.25
C LEU A 189 14.44 -14.13 -7.74
N SER A 190 14.96 -15.19 -7.11
CA SER A 190 15.38 -15.13 -5.70
C SER A 190 16.59 -14.22 -5.53
N TYR A 191 16.59 -13.42 -4.47
CA TYR A 191 17.74 -12.59 -4.14
C TYR A 191 18.93 -13.44 -3.72
N SER A 192 20.14 -12.99 -4.07
CA SER A 192 21.37 -13.64 -3.62
C SER A 192 21.52 -13.49 -2.11
N ARG A 193 22.29 -14.38 -1.47
CA ARG A 193 22.56 -14.30 -0.02
C ARG A 193 23.20 -12.97 0.36
N ASP A 194 24.03 -12.42 -0.52
CA ASP A 194 24.72 -11.14 -0.30
C ASP A 194 23.73 -9.97 -0.33
N MET A 195 22.78 -9.98 -1.27
CA MET A 195 21.70 -9.00 -1.35
C MET A 195 20.77 -9.08 -0.14
N GLU A 196 20.43 -10.29 0.32
CA GLU A 196 19.62 -10.47 1.53
C GLU A 196 20.33 -9.93 2.78
N ARG A 197 21.64 -10.16 2.93
CA ARG A 197 22.41 -9.58 4.04
C ARG A 197 22.50 -8.07 3.95
N GLU A 198 22.64 -7.52 2.74
CA GLU A 198 22.64 -6.07 2.53
C GLU A 198 21.29 -5.46 2.91
N ALA A 199 20.18 -6.05 2.43
CA ALA A 199 18.82 -5.61 2.73
C ALA A 199 18.49 -5.68 4.22
N ASP A 200 18.88 -6.76 4.91
CA ASP A 200 18.71 -6.88 6.36
C ASP A 200 19.43 -5.76 7.11
N ARG A 201 20.68 -5.46 6.73
CA ARG A 201 21.52 -4.46 7.44
C ARG A 201 21.05 -3.04 7.21
N VAL A 202 20.75 -2.69 5.95
CA VAL A 202 20.22 -1.38 5.58
C VAL A 202 18.83 -1.21 6.21
N GLY A 203 17.97 -2.21 6.06
CA GLY A 203 16.62 -2.22 6.60
C GLY A 203 16.59 -2.10 8.12
N TYR A 204 17.48 -2.79 8.83
CA TYR A 204 17.65 -2.66 10.28
C TYR A 204 17.99 -1.22 10.69
N GLY A 205 18.92 -0.58 9.98
CA GLY A 205 19.29 0.82 10.22
C GLY A 205 18.14 1.79 9.96
N VAL A 206 17.43 1.60 8.84
CA VAL A 206 16.25 2.40 8.46
C VAL A 206 15.12 2.24 9.48
N LEU A 207 14.80 1.01 9.87
CA LEU A 207 13.77 0.69 10.86
C LEU A 207 14.04 1.41 12.20
N LYS A 208 15.27 1.32 12.68
CA LYS A 208 15.69 1.96 13.94
C LYS A 208 15.56 3.48 13.87
N ASP A 209 16.08 4.10 12.81
CA ASP A 209 16.07 5.56 12.66
C ASP A 209 14.66 6.12 12.36
N ALA A 210 13.75 5.26 11.87
CA ALA A 210 12.32 5.56 11.74
C ALA A 210 11.56 5.49 13.10
N GLY A 211 12.20 5.01 14.16
CA GLY A 211 11.64 4.95 15.52
C GLY A 211 10.89 3.65 15.84
N TYR A 212 11.02 2.61 15.01
CA TYR A 212 10.47 1.27 15.30
C TYR A 212 11.46 0.43 16.11
N ASP A 213 10.94 -0.56 16.84
CA ASP A 213 11.76 -1.48 17.62
C ASP A 213 12.46 -2.52 16.70
N PRO A 214 13.80 -2.57 16.67
CA PRO A 214 14.52 -3.57 15.87
C PRO A 214 14.26 -5.03 16.25
N GLN A 215 13.65 -5.28 17.42
CA GLN A 215 13.12 -6.59 17.80
C GLN A 215 12.14 -7.13 16.76
N GLY A 216 11.49 -6.27 15.97
CA GLY A 216 10.63 -6.65 14.85
C GLY A 216 11.30 -7.51 13.78
N PHE A 217 12.60 -7.33 13.51
CA PHE A 217 13.36 -8.21 12.60
C PHE A 217 13.48 -9.62 13.17
N VAL A 218 13.87 -9.72 14.44
CA VAL A 218 14.06 -11.02 15.13
C VAL A 218 12.73 -11.74 15.29
N GLY A 219 11.65 -11.01 15.64
CA GLY A 219 10.30 -11.55 15.74
C GLY A 219 9.81 -12.14 14.42
N MET A 220 9.94 -11.39 13.33
CA MET A 220 9.53 -11.87 12.01
C MET A 220 10.37 -13.06 11.53
N PHE A 221 11.69 -13.02 11.72
CA PHE A 221 12.56 -14.14 11.37
C PHE A 221 12.22 -15.41 12.16
N GLY A 222 11.87 -15.28 13.44
CA GLY A 222 11.39 -16.40 14.24
C GLY A 222 10.11 -17.03 13.66
N LYS A 223 9.14 -16.20 13.24
CA LYS A 223 7.91 -16.69 12.58
C LYS A 223 8.21 -17.40 11.26
N LEU A 224 9.08 -16.82 10.45
CA LEU A 224 9.51 -17.39 9.17
C LEU A 224 10.28 -18.71 9.37
N GLN A 225 11.17 -18.79 10.37
CA GLN A 225 11.90 -20.01 10.70
C GLN A 225 10.97 -21.14 11.15
N LEU A 226 9.96 -20.82 11.97
CA LEU A 226 8.94 -21.80 12.38
C LEU A 226 8.12 -22.29 11.17
N ALA A 227 7.78 -21.39 10.25
CA ALA A 227 7.06 -21.72 9.04
C ALA A 227 7.88 -22.56 8.04
N ALA A 228 9.20 -22.34 7.98
CA ALA A 228 10.12 -23.09 7.13
C ALA A 228 10.40 -24.53 7.60
N GLY A 229 9.88 -24.93 8.76
CA GLY A 229 10.08 -26.27 9.33
C GLY A 229 9.34 -27.38 8.58
N ALA A 230 9.29 -28.58 9.17
CA ALA A 230 8.70 -29.78 8.55
C ALA A 230 7.21 -29.69 8.15
N ASN A 231 6.55 -28.57 8.45
CA ASN A 231 5.14 -28.27 8.16
C ASN A 231 4.96 -27.17 7.08
N ASP A 232 5.97 -26.92 6.21
CA ASP A 232 5.80 -25.99 5.09
C ASP A 232 4.67 -26.48 4.16
N ASN A 233 3.52 -25.80 4.25
CA ASN A 233 2.33 -26.03 3.46
C ASN A 233 2.22 -25.06 2.27
N GLY A 234 3.30 -24.32 1.98
CA GLY A 234 3.36 -23.34 0.91
C GLY A 234 2.69 -22.00 1.22
N ALA A 235 2.24 -21.76 2.46
CA ALA A 235 1.61 -20.50 2.87
C ALA A 235 2.61 -19.32 2.99
N TYR A 236 3.92 -19.57 2.92
CA TYR A 236 4.98 -18.58 3.07
C TYR A 236 5.85 -18.49 1.80
N PRO A 237 5.29 -18.06 0.65
CA PRO A 237 6.06 -17.87 -0.58
C PRO A 237 7.20 -16.86 -0.42
N TYR A 238 7.14 -15.96 0.57
CA TYR A 238 8.23 -15.05 0.95
C TYR A 238 9.60 -15.74 1.08
N LEU A 239 9.63 -16.95 1.67
CA LEU A 239 10.87 -17.72 1.86
C LEU A 239 11.51 -18.20 0.55
N ARG A 240 10.76 -18.21 -0.55
CA ARG A 240 11.25 -18.63 -1.87
C ARG A 240 11.97 -17.50 -2.61
N SER A 241 11.59 -16.25 -2.37
CA SER A 241 12.30 -15.07 -2.90
C SER A 241 13.36 -14.55 -1.92
N HIS A 242 13.15 -14.75 -0.62
CA HIS A 242 14.02 -14.33 0.49
C HIS A 242 14.48 -15.52 1.34
N PRO A 243 15.50 -16.28 0.90
CA PRO A 243 15.97 -17.44 1.65
C PRO A 243 16.48 -17.06 3.05
N LEU A 244 15.79 -17.53 4.09
CA LEU A 244 16.19 -17.30 5.48
C LEU A 244 17.27 -18.30 5.91
N THR A 245 18.42 -17.79 6.34
CA THR A 245 19.54 -18.63 6.81
C THR A 245 19.79 -18.40 8.31
N THR A 246 20.39 -19.40 8.97
CA THR A 246 20.81 -19.27 10.37
C THR A 246 21.80 -18.12 10.58
N GLU A 247 22.64 -17.83 9.58
CA GLU A 247 23.56 -16.69 9.55
C GLU A 247 22.81 -15.35 9.67
N ARG A 248 21.77 -15.14 8.85
CA ARG A 248 20.96 -13.90 8.88
C ARG A 248 20.25 -13.72 10.22
N ILE A 249 19.71 -14.80 10.77
CA ILE A 249 19.09 -14.79 12.10
C ILE A 249 20.10 -14.39 13.17
N ALA A 250 21.31 -14.98 13.13
CA ALA A 250 22.37 -14.66 14.07
C ALA A 250 22.85 -13.21 13.92
N ASP A 251 22.98 -12.67 12.71
CA ASP A 251 23.38 -11.27 12.47
C ASP A 251 22.35 -10.30 13.09
N MET A 252 21.05 -10.53 12.88
CA MET A 252 20.00 -9.68 13.45
C MET A 252 19.93 -9.77 14.97
N GLN A 253 20.09 -10.97 15.54
CA GLN A 253 20.16 -11.17 16.99
C GLN A 253 21.39 -10.49 17.60
N ALA A 254 22.56 -10.58 16.95
CA ALA A 254 23.77 -9.92 17.41
C ALA A 254 23.64 -8.39 17.40
N ARG A 255 23.05 -7.81 16.34
CA ARG A 255 22.77 -6.37 16.24
C ARG A 255 21.84 -5.88 17.33
N LEU A 256 20.80 -6.65 17.63
CA LEU A 256 19.86 -6.36 18.70
C LEU A 256 20.56 -6.27 20.07
N GLN A 257 21.47 -7.19 20.38
CA GLN A 257 22.21 -7.18 21.65
C GLN A 257 23.06 -5.92 21.85
N LEU A 258 23.57 -5.33 20.76
CA LEU A 258 24.37 -4.10 20.80
C LEU A 258 23.55 -2.85 21.14
N ASN A 259 22.23 -2.87 20.96
CA ASN A 259 21.36 -1.69 21.11
C ASN A 259 20.72 -1.54 22.50
N GLY A 260 21.05 -2.41 23.47
CA GLY A 260 20.62 -2.28 24.87
C GLY A 260 19.31 -3.00 25.23
N ALA A 261 18.65 -2.58 26.32
CA ALA A 261 17.43 -3.23 26.80
C ALA A 261 16.23 -2.84 25.91
N HIS A 262 15.61 -3.85 25.28
CA HIS A 262 14.43 -3.69 24.45
C HIS A 262 13.18 -3.99 25.26
N SER A 263 12.15 -3.17 25.08
CA SER A 263 10.85 -3.43 25.71
C SER A 263 10.22 -4.60 24.95
N ARG A 264 9.71 -5.62 25.64
CA ARG A 264 8.87 -6.62 24.95
C ARG A 264 7.71 -5.88 24.28
N PRO A 265 7.38 -6.19 23.02
CA PRO A 265 6.21 -5.61 22.38
C PRO A 265 5.00 -5.81 23.29
N SER A 266 4.36 -4.71 23.71
CA SER A 266 3.12 -4.81 24.47
C SER A 266 2.05 -5.42 23.56
N ALA A 267 1.14 -6.19 24.15
CA ALA A 267 0.04 -6.75 23.39
C ALA A 267 -0.82 -5.58 22.86
N ASP A 268 -0.85 -5.42 21.53
CA ASP A 268 -1.50 -4.30 20.87
C ASP A 268 -2.87 -4.72 20.31
N THR A 269 -3.93 -4.25 20.96
CA THR A 269 -5.31 -4.47 20.54
C THR A 269 -5.62 -3.84 19.17
N GLU A 270 -5.04 -2.67 18.87
CA GLU A 270 -5.24 -2.02 17.56
C GLU A 270 -4.69 -2.94 16.46
N GLN A 271 -3.46 -3.42 16.65
CA GLN A 271 -2.86 -4.33 15.69
C GLN A 271 -3.61 -5.67 15.59
N ALA A 272 -4.07 -6.24 16.70
CA ALA A 272 -4.87 -7.46 16.62
C ALA A 272 -6.15 -7.30 15.77
N MET A 273 -6.77 -6.11 15.79
CA MET A 273 -7.94 -5.80 14.96
C MET A 273 -7.57 -5.56 13.49
N LEU A 274 -6.44 -4.90 13.20
CA LEU A 274 -5.95 -4.70 11.82
C LEU A 274 -5.53 -6.03 11.18
N ALA A 275 -4.82 -6.89 11.93
CA ALA A 275 -4.52 -8.25 11.51
C ALA A 275 -5.79 -9.07 11.26
N ALA A 276 -6.81 -8.93 12.12
CA ALA A 276 -8.12 -9.55 11.93
C ALA A 276 -8.82 -9.07 10.65
N ARG A 277 -8.79 -7.76 10.37
CA ARG A 277 -9.32 -7.17 9.13
C ARG A 277 -8.65 -7.78 7.91
N ALA A 278 -7.31 -7.77 7.86
CA ALA A 278 -6.55 -8.37 6.78
C ALA A 278 -6.84 -9.87 6.60
N ARG A 279 -6.97 -10.62 7.70
CA ARG A 279 -7.24 -12.05 7.68
C ARG A 279 -8.60 -12.43 7.10
N VAL A 280 -9.64 -11.66 7.43
CA VAL A 280 -10.98 -11.86 6.87
C VAL A 280 -11.04 -11.37 5.43
N MET A 281 -10.41 -10.24 5.12
CA MET A 281 -10.43 -9.69 3.77
C MET A 281 -9.63 -10.52 2.77
N SER A 282 -8.60 -11.27 3.19
CA SER A 282 -7.78 -12.13 2.33
C SER A 282 -8.48 -13.40 1.84
N GLN A 283 -9.68 -13.70 2.35
CA GLN A 283 -10.41 -14.92 2.05
C GLN A 283 -11.86 -14.61 1.70
N SER A 284 -12.41 -15.30 0.71
CA SER A 284 -13.79 -15.11 0.24
C SER A 284 -14.65 -16.38 0.30
N SER A 285 -14.06 -17.54 0.60
CA SER A 285 -14.81 -18.80 0.72
C SER A 285 -15.70 -18.80 1.96
N VAL A 286 -16.94 -19.28 1.81
CA VAL A 286 -17.93 -19.37 2.88
C VAL A 286 -17.40 -20.17 4.07
N GLU A 287 -16.64 -21.25 3.82
CA GLU A 287 -16.06 -22.12 4.85
C GLU A 287 -15.05 -21.36 5.71
N ALA A 288 -14.13 -20.63 5.09
CA ALA A 288 -13.16 -19.80 5.81
C ALA A 288 -13.85 -18.70 6.63
N LEU A 289 -14.89 -18.06 6.07
CA LEU A 289 -15.65 -17.05 6.82
C LEU A 289 -16.37 -17.67 8.01
N LYS A 290 -16.99 -18.84 7.85
CA LYS A 290 -17.60 -19.58 8.96
C LYS A 290 -16.59 -19.94 10.05
N ALA A 291 -15.38 -20.36 9.68
CA ALA A 291 -14.32 -20.61 10.66
C ALA A 291 -14.01 -19.37 11.52
N TRP A 292 -13.97 -18.17 10.92
CA TRP A 292 -13.75 -16.92 11.68
C TRP A 292 -14.91 -16.55 12.60
N THR A 293 -16.14 -16.97 12.28
CA THR A 293 -17.29 -16.78 13.19
C THR A 293 -17.27 -17.72 14.40
N GLN A 294 -16.46 -18.78 14.34
CA GLN A 294 -16.38 -19.86 15.34
C GLN A 294 -15.02 -19.89 16.06
N ASP A 295 -14.22 -18.82 15.96
CA ASP A 295 -12.92 -18.75 16.64
C ASP A 295 -13.11 -18.85 18.16
N ASN A 296 -12.57 -19.91 18.77
CA ASN A 296 -12.69 -20.17 20.20
C ASN A 296 -12.14 -19.03 21.07
N ASN A 297 -11.24 -18.19 20.55
CA ASN A 297 -10.73 -17.03 21.28
C ASN A 297 -11.83 -16.00 21.58
N SER A 298 -12.93 -15.95 20.81
CA SER A 298 -14.01 -15.00 21.05
C SER A 298 -14.81 -15.31 22.32
N THR A 299 -14.82 -16.57 22.78
CA THR A 299 -15.60 -17.03 23.94
C THR A 299 -14.75 -17.63 25.06
N SER A 300 -13.49 -17.98 24.78
CA SER A 300 -12.61 -18.62 25.75
C SER A 300 -12.35 -17.75 26.99
N ALA A 301 -12.48 -18.35 28.18
CA ALA A 301 -12.11 -17.71 29.44
C ALA A 301 -10.59 -17.49 29.57
N GLN A 302 -9.78 -18.27 28.85
CA GLN A 302 -8.32 -18.20 28.87
C GLN A 302 -7.75 -17.20 27.86
N ALA A 303 -8.55 -16.72 26.91
CA ALA A 303 -8.11 -15.76 25.91
C ALA A 303 -7.85 -14.37 26.54
N THR A 304 -6.74 -13.75 26.14
CA THR A 304 -6.42 -12.38 26.56
C THR A 304 -7.40 -11.36 25.95
N PRO A 305 -7.56 -10.16 26.53
CA PRO A 305 -8.39 -9.11 25.95
C PRO A 305 -8.05 -8.79 24.48
N VAL A 306 -6.75 -8.82 24.13
CA VAL A 306 -6.26 -8.61 22.76
C VAL A 306 -6.72 -9.72 21.82
N GLN A 307 -6.62 -10.98 22.24
CA GLN A 307 -7.09 -12.13 21.47
C GLN A 307 -8.61 -12.08 21.28
N LYS A 308 -9.37 -11.74 22.34
CA LYS A 308 -10.83 -11.56 22.27
C LYS A 308 -11.21 -10.45 21.30
N ALA A 309 -10.56 -9.29 21.38
CA ALA A 309 -10.83 -8.17 20.49
C ALA A 309 -10.55 -8.52 19.02
N GLY A 310 -9.40 -9.13 18.72
CA GLY A 310 -9.08 -9.59 17.37
C GLY A 310 -10.09 -10.62 16.84
N ALA A 311 -10.44 -11.62 17.65
CA ALA A 311 -11.40 -12.66 17.26
C ALA A 311 -12.81 -12.11 17.02
N LEU A 312 -13.30 -11.23 17.90
CA LEU A 312 -14.62 -10.59 17.75
C LEU A 312 -14.66 -9.63 16.55
N TYR A 313 -13.57 -8.89 16.30
CA TYR A 313 -13.46 -8.05 15.10
C TYR A 313 -13.52 -8.89 13.83
N ALA A 314 -12.78 -10.01 13.77
CA ALA A 314 -12.83 -10.96 12.66
C ALA A 314 -14.24 -11.55 12.49
N ALA A 315 -14.87 -12.00 13.58
CA ALA A 315 -16.21 -12.58 13.55
C ALA A 315 -17.24 -11.58 13.02
N THR A 316 -17.20 -10.30 13.44
CA THR A 316 -18.10 -9.26 12.93
C THR A 316 -17.94 -9.08 11.42
N LEU A 317 -16.71 -8.94 10.91
CA LEU A 317 -16.47 -8.81 9.47
C LEU A 317 -16.89 -10.07 8.69
N ALA A 318 -16.62 -11.26 9.23
CA ALA A 318 -17.01 -12.51 8.59
C ALA A 318 -18.54 -12.65 8.51
N HIS A 319 -19.26 -12.33 9.59
CA HIS A 319 -20.73 -12.28 9.57
C HIS A 319 -21.26 -11.26 8.57
N LEU A 320 -20.64 -10.08 8.44
CA LEU A 320 -21.00 -9.09 7.42
C LEU A 320 -20.85 -9.63 6.00
N GLN A 321 -19.74 -10.31 5.70
CA GLN A 321 -19.52 -10.91 4.37
C GLN A 321 -20.49 -12.06 4.10
N LEU A 322 -20.85 -12.83 5.12
CA LEU A 322 -21.89 -13.87 5.07
C LEU A 322 -23.32 -13.31 5.04
N ARG A 323 -23.50 -11.99 5.16
CA ARG A 323 -24.79 -11.29 5.27
C ARG A 323 -25.64 -11.70 6.48
N ASP A 324 -25.02 -12.24 7.54
CA ASP A 324 -25.67 -12.48 8.83
C ASP A 324 -25.55 -11.23 9.70
N PHE A 325 -26.38 -10.23 9.39
CA PHE A 325 -26.32 -8.92 10.04
C PHE A 325 -26.63 -8.96 11.54
N ALA A 326 -27.55 -9.83 11.96
CA ALA A 326 -27.90 -9.99 13.36
C ALA A 326 -26.73 -10.60 14.17
N ALA A 327 -25.98 -11.54 13.60
CA ALA A 327 -24.77 -12.04 14.24
C ALA A 327 -23.63 -11.02 14.22
N ALA A 328 -23.47 -10.26 13.14
CA ALA A 328 -22.48 -9.19 13.05
C ALA A 328 -22.67 -8.15 14.17
N GLU A 329 -23.90 -7.72 14.43
CA GLU A 329 -24.23 -6.79 15.52
C GLU A 329 -23.94 -7.38 16.90
N ARG A 330 -24.31 -8.64 17.13
CA ARG A 330 -24.00 -9.33 18.40
C ARG A 330 -22.50 -9.40 18.67
N SER A 331 -21.71 -9.80 17.67
CA SER A 331 -20.24 -9.85 17.78
C SER A 331 -19.64 -8.48 17.99
N LEU A 332 -20.18 -7.44 17.34
CA LEU A 332 -19.74 -6.05 17.49
C LEU A 332 -20.06 -5.47 18.87
N GLN A 333 -21.25 -5.77 19.41
CA GLN A 333 -21.62 -5.39 20.76
C GLN A 333 -20.67 -6.03 21.78
N ASN A 334 -20.34 -7.31 21.61
CA ASN A 334 -19.37 -7.99 22.46
C ASN A 334 -17.97 -7.39 22.33
N LEU A 335 -17.54 -7.03 21.11
CA LEU A 335 -16.24 -6.41 20.85
C LEU A 335 -16.04 -5.14 21.68
N SER A 336 -17.06 -4.28 21.78
CA SER A 336 -16.95 -3.01 22.52
C SER A 336 -16.60 -3.16 24.00
N GLN A 337 -16.82 -4.33 24.60
CA GLN A 337 -16.45 -4.63 25.98
C GLN A 337 -14.93 -4.83 26.16
N TRP A 338 -14.21 -5.11 25.07
CA TRP A 338 -12.78 -5.48 25.09
C TRP A 338 -11.86 -4.42 24.47
N THR A 339 -12.41 -3.33 23.92
CA THR A 339 -11.67 -2.32 23.14
C THR A 339 -11.69 -0.91 23.75
N ALA A 340 -12.30 -0.73 24.92
CA ALA A 340 -12.57 0.59 25.51
C ALA A 340 -11.33 1.38 25.99
N ASN A 341 -10.12 0.82 25.92
CA ASN A 341 -8.97 1.31 26.67
C ASN A 341 -8.05 2.31 25.93
N THR A 342 -8.23 2.54 24.62
CA THR A 342 -7.43 3.56 23.88
C THR A 342 -8.25 4.31 22.82
N PRO A 343 -7.85 5.54 22.44
CA PRO A 343 -8.49 6.26 21.33
C PRO A 343 -8.41 5.53 19.98
N ALA A 344 -7.29 4.87 19.69
CA ALA A 344 -7.07 4.18 18.42
C ALA A 344 -7.97 2.95 18.26
N THR A 345 -8.11 2.15 19.32
CA THR A 345 -9.03 1.01 19.33
C THR A 345 -10.49 1.46 19.22
N ARG A 346 -10.86 2.53 19.91
CA ARG A 346 -12.20 3.13 19.81
C ARG A 346 -12.50 3.57 18.38
N ARG A 347 -11.54 4.24 17.72
CA ARG A 347 -11.65 4.67 16.33
C ARG A 347 -11.94 3.50 15.39
N LEU A 348 -11.17 2.40 15.49
CA LEU A 348 -11.39 1.21 14.65
C LEU A 348 -12.74 0.54 14.90
N VAL A 349 -13.20 0.50 16.16
CA VAL A 349 -14.54 0.00 16.47
C VAL A 349 -15.63 0.90 15.90
N THR A 350 -15.51 2.21 15.99
CA THR A 350 -16.49 3.14 15.39
C THR A 350 -16.53 3.04 13.87
N LEU A 351 -15.38 2.88 13.20
CA LEU A 351 -15.33 2.61 11.76
C LEU A 351 -16.04 1.28 11.41
N LEU A 352 -15.84 0.23 12.20
CA LEU A 352 -16.53 -1.05 12.02
C LEU A 352 -18.04 -0.94 12.29
N GLN A 353 -18.46 -0.16 13.29
CA GLN A 353 -19.87 0.13 13.56
C GLN A 353 -20.52 0.84 12.37
N ALA A 354 -19.86 1.85 11.80
CA ALA A 354 -20.32 2.54 10.60
C ALA A 354 -20.38 1.60 9.39
N GLU A 355 -19.40 0.70 9.22
CA GLU A 355 -19.40 -0.32 8.17
C GLU A 355 -20.59 -1.30 8.33
N VAL A 356 -20.87 -1.78 9.54
CA VAL A 356 -22.04 -2.63 9.83
C VAL A 356 -23.34 -1.90 9.49
N ALA A 357 -23.50 -0.65 9.93
CA ALA A 357 -24.68 0.16 9.64
C ALA A 357 -24.87 0.38 8.13
N ALA A 358 -23.80 0.76 7.42
CA ALA A 358 -23.83 0.99 5.98
C ALA A 358 -24.17 -0.29 5.19
N ARG A 359 -23.67 -1.46 5.60
CA ARG A 359 -23.99 -2.76 4.97
C ARG A 359 -25.46 -3.16 5.11
N GLN A 360 -26.13 -2.64 6.13
CA GLN A 360 -27.58 -2.79 6.33
C GLN A 360 -28.39 -1.61 5.75
N ALA A 361 -27.77 -0.77 4.91
CA ALA A 361 -28.36 0.42 4.32
C ALA A 361 -28.82 1.50 5.32
N ARG A 362 -28.30 1.49 6.56
CA ARG A 362 -28.54 2.52 7.59
C ARG A 362 -27.45 3.60 7.52
N PHE A 363 -27.46 4.37 6.42
CA PHE A 363 -26.41 5.34 6.11
C PHE A 363 -26.42 6.58 7.02
N ASP A 364 -27.59 6.96 7.52
CA ASP A 364 -27.81 8.02 8.51
C ASP A 364 -27.16 7.66 9.85
N VAL A 365 -27.32 6.41 10.29
CA VAL A 365 -26.67 5.87 11.49
C VAL A 365 -25.16 5.81 11.29
N ALA A 366 -24.69 5.31 10.15
CA ALA A 366 -23.27 5.27 9.82
C ALA A 366 -22.64 6.67 9.84
N LEU A 367 -23.33 7.67 9.27
CA LEU A 367 -22.88 9.06 9.28
C LEU A 367 -22.79 9.62 10.71
N SER A 368 -23.84 9.41 11.51
CA SER A 368 -23.88 9.86 12.91
C SER A 368 -22.74 9.27 13.75
N MET A 369 -22.40 7.99 13.52
CA MET A 369 -21.27 7.33 14.16
C MET A 369 -19.93 7.96 13.76
N LEU A 370 -19.72 8.23 12.47
CA LEU A 370 -18.48 8.83 11.96
C LEU A 370 -18.27 10.26 12.49
N GLU A 371 -19.36 11.02 12.67
CA GLU A 371 -19.30 12.38 13.24
C GLU A 371 -18.74 12.39 14.68
N THR A 372 -18.92 11.30 15.44
CA THR A 372 -18.36 11.19 16.81
C THR A 372 -16.83 11.15 16.85
N LEU A 373 -16.17 10.82 15.73
CA LEU A 373 -14.71 10.77 15.66
C LEU A 373 -14.07 12.16 15.60
N GLY A 374 -14.86 13.23 15.43
CA GLY A 374 -14.57 14.62 15.81
C GLY A 374 -13.39 15.32 15.13
N SER A 375 -12.51 14.61 14.45
CA SER A 375 -11.32 15.17 13.81
C SER A 375 -11.69 15.90 12.51
N LYS A 376 -11.33 17.17 12.42
CA LYS A 376 -11.43 17.97 11.18
C LYS A 376 -10.04 18.55 10.85
N PRO A 377 -9.50 18.37 9.64
CA PRO A 377 -10.05 17.54 8.55
C PRO A 377 -10.14 16.05 8.93
N LEU A 378 -11.06 15.32 8.29
CA LEU A 378 -11.23 13.89 8.55
C LEU A 378 -10.00 13.13 8.06
N GLN A 379 -9.60 12.11 8.80
CA GLN A 379 -8.61 11.15 8.31
C GLN A 379 -9.19 10.33 7.15
N ARG A 380 -8.32 9.70 6.36
CA ARG A 380 -8.71 9.07 5.08
C ARG A 380 -9.85 8.05 5.23
N PRO A 381 -9.82 7.07 6.17
CA PRO A 381 -10.90 6.10 6.34
C PRO A 381 -12.26 6.74 6.63
N GLU A 382 -12.30 7.73 7.52
CA GLU A 382 -13.52 8.45 7.89
C GLU A 382 -14.03 9.26 6.71
N MET A 383 -13.16 10.01 6.03
CA MET A 383 -13.55 10.78 4.84
C MET A 383 -14.17 9.87 3.78
N MET A 384 -13.56 8.71 3.51
CA MET A 384 -14.05 7.74 2.54
C MET A 384 -15.39 7.13 2.98
N ALA A 385 -15.52 6.71 4.24
CA ALA A 385 -16.76 6.14 4.78
C ALA A 385 -17.91 7.17 4.81
N THR A 386 -17.61 8.41 5.22
CA THR A 386 -18.56 9.52 5.22
C THR A 386 -19.03 9.84 3.81
N ALA A 387 -18.11 9.93 2.83
CA ALA A 387 -18.47 10.15 1.44
C ALA A 387 -19.39 9.03 0.91
N GLN A 388 -19.05 7.76 1.17
CA GLN A 388 -19.88 6.62 0.77
C GLN A 388 -21.29 6.67 1.38
N ALA A 389 -21.43 7.04 2.65
CA ALA A 389 -22.75 7.23 3.27
C ALA A 389 -23.52 8.39 2.61
N LEU A 390 -22.88 9.53 2.38
CA LEU A 390 -23.50 10.72 1.77
C LEU A 390 -23.94 10.49 0.32
N LEU A 391 -23.27 9.61 -0.42
CA LEU A 391 -23.67 9.20 -1.77
C LEU A 391 -25.02 8.46 -1.78
N ARG A 392 -25.41 7.85 -0.65
CA ARG A 392 -26.62 7.02 -0.53
C ARG A 392 -27.77 7.71 0.19
N LEU A 393 -27.49 8.78 0.92
CA LEU A 393 -28.49 9.60 1.59
C LEU A 393 -29.19 10.57 0.62
N PRO A 394 -30.34 11.15 0.99
CA PRO A 394 -30.89 12.34 0.35
C PRO A 394 -29.94 13.56 0.44
N SER A 395 -30.38 14.72 -0.04
CA SER A 395 -29.61 15.96 0.08
C SER A 395 -29.16 16.19 1.53
N HIS A 396 -27.86 16.42 1.73
CA HIS A 396 -27.25 16.55 3.04
C HIS A 396 -26.22 17.68 3.05
N PRO A 397 -26.22 18.57 4.07
CA PRO A 397 -25.35 19.76 4.11
C PRO A 397 -23.85 19.43 4.14
N ALA A 398 -23.47 18.26 4.67
CA ALA A 398 -22.07 17.83 4.71
C ALA A 398 -21.45 17.52 3.33
N ARG A 399 -22.25 17.35 2.27
CA ARG A 399 -21.75 16.96 0.94
C ARG A 399 -20.70 17.91 0.38
N THR A 400 -20.94 19.22 0.49
CA THR A 400 -20.02 20.24 -0.04
C THR A 400 -18.69 20.19 0.70
N ALA A 401 -18.72 20.10 2.04
CA ALA A 401 -17.50 20.03 2.85
C ALA A 401 -16.67 18.77 2.55
N ILE A 402 -17.32 17.61 2.40
CA ILE A 402 -16.62 16.35 2.09
C ILE A 402 -16.09 16.33 0.66
N THR A 403 -16.81 16.93 -0.29
CA THR A 403 -16.32 17.09 -1.67
C THR A 403 -15.07 17.96 -1.71
N GLN A 404 -15.03 19.02 -0.90
CA GLN A 404 -13.84 19.88 -0.78
C GLN A 404 -12.66 19.13 -0.17
N GLN A 405 -12.86 18.36 0.91
CA GLN A 405 -11.80 17.51 1.48
C GLN A 405 -11.29 16.47 0.48
N LEU A 406 -12.17 15.86 -0.32
CA LEU A 406 -11.76 14.93 -1.38
C LEU A 406 -10.94 15.63 -2.47
N ARG A 407 -11.25 16.88 -2.84
CA ARG A 407 -10.44 17.69 -3.78
C ARG A 407 -9.04 17.96 -3.22
N GLU A 408 -8.94 18.25 -1.93
CA GLU A 408 -7.66 18.43 -1.24
C GLU A 408 -6.86 17.13 -1.20
N GLN A 409 -7.51 16.01 -0.85
CA GLN A 409 -6.89 14.68 -0.83
C GLN A 409 -6.28 14.32 -2.17
N VAL A 410 -7.03 14.43 -3.27
CA VAL A 410 -6.51 14.05 -4.59
C VAL A 410 -5.45 15.03 -5.14
N THR A 411 -5.37 16.23 -4.57
CA THR A 411 -4.27 17.17 -4.87
C THR A 411 -2.99 16.75 -4.16
N GLN A 412 -3.09 16.31 -2.90
CA GLN A 412 -1.95 15.85 -2.11
C GLN A 412 -1.50 14.43 -2.48
N ALA A 413 -2.44 13.57 -2.86
CA ALA A 413 -2.24 12.18 -3.23
C ALA A 413 -2.89 11.88 -4.60
N PRO A 414 -2.32 12.37 -5.71
CA PRO A 414 -2.90 12.23 -7.05
C PRO A 414 -3.01 10.78 -7.54
N TYR A 415 -2.31 9.84 -6.90
CA TYR A 415 -2.37 8.41 -7.21
C TYR A 415 -3.41 7.63 -6.39
N ASP A 416 -4.20 8.32 -5.56
CA ASP A 416 -5.31 7.74 -4.79
C ASP A 416 -6.55 7.55 -5.68
N ALA A 417 -6.57 6.44 -6.41
CA ALA A 417 -7.65 6.14 -7.36
C ALA A 417 -9.03 6.01 -6.70
N GLN A 418 -9.07 5.53 -5.45
CA GLN A 418 -10.29 5.38 -4.67
C GLN A 418 -10.89 6.75 -4.31
N ALA A 419 -10.05 7.70 -3.88
CA ALA A 419 -10.47 9.07 -3.62
C ALA A 419 -10.96 9.77 -4.89
N TRP A 420 -10.28 9.60 -6.04
CA TRP A 420 -10.75 10.13 -7.33
C TRP A 420 -12.11 9.55 -7.74
N THR A 421 -12.29 8.24 -7.61
CA THR A 421 -13.56 7.55 -7.94
C THR A 421 -14.71 8.08 -7.05
N THR A 422 -14.42 8.29 -5.78
CA THR A 422 -15.40 8.81 -4.80
C THR A 422 -15.72 10.28 -5.06
N LEU A 423 -14.71 11.09 -5.37
CA LEU A 423 -14.87 12.48 -5.78
C LEU A 423 -15.74 12.60 -7.04
N ALA A 424 -15.47 11.77 -8.05
CA ALA A 424 -16.28 11.73 -9.28
C ALA A 424 -17.77 11.50 -8.98
N SER A 425 -18.07 10.54 -8.11
CA SER A 425 -19.44 10.22 -7.68
C SER A 425 -20.09 11.39 -6.93
N MET A 426 -19.35 12.05 -6.04
CA MET A 426 -19.83 13.20 -5.27
C MET A 426 -20.13 14.40 -6.18
N LEU A 427 -19.28 14.65 -7.18
CA LEU A 427 -19.45 15.71 -8.17
C LEU A 427 -20.65 15.44 -9.08
N ALA A 428 -20.83 14.20 -9.52
CA ALA A 428 -21.98 13.79 -10.31
C ALA A 428 -23.30 14.06 -9.58
N LEU A 429 -23.38 13.72 -8.27
CA LEU A 429 -24.57 14.02 -7.45
C LEU A 429 -24.84 15.52 -7.28
N GLN A 430 -23.84 16.38 -7.48
CA GLN A 430 -23.97 17.83 -7.43
C GLN A 430 -24.23 18.46 -8.81
N GLY A 431 -24.43 17.65 -9.85
CA GLY A 431 -24.62 18.13 -11.22
C GLY A 431 -23.35 18.69 -11.87
N GLN A 432 -22.17 18.48 -11.27
CA GLN A 432 -20.88 18.90 -11.81
C GLN A 432 -20.34 17.84 -12.78
N THR A 433 -20.98 17.68 -13.94
CA THR A 433 -20.69 16.59 -14.89
C THR A 433 -19.26 16.64 -15.44
N LEU A 434 -18.77 17.80 -15.90
CA LEU A 434 -17.42 17.89 -16.45
C LEU A 434 -16.31 17.59 -15.42
N PRO A 435 -16.32 18.20 -14.21
CA PRO A 435 -15.40 17.83 -13.13
C PRO A 435 -15.51 16.35 -12.73
N SER A 436 -16.71 15.77 -12.75
CA SER A 436 -16.94 14.36 -12.45
C SER A 436 -16.26 13.46 -13.48
N LEU A 437 -16.50 13.68 -14.79
CA LEU A 437 -15.86 12.91 -15.87
C LEU A 437 -14.34 13.04 -15.86
N ARG A 438 -13.81 14.24 -15.54
CA ARG A 438 -12.37 14.40 -15.32
C ARG A 438 -11.88 13.53 -14.17
N ALA A 439 -12.54 13.57 -13.02
CA ALA A 439 -12.17 12.78 -11.86
C ALA A 439 -12.23 11.26 -12.15
N GLU A 440 -13.17 10.80 -12.99
CA GLU A 440 -13.18 9.41 -13.48
C GLU A 440 -11.93 9.09 -14.32
N GLY A 441 -11.52 9.98 -15.23
CA GLY A 441 -10.30 9.82 -16.02
C GLY A 441 -9.03 9.78 -15.17
N GLU A 442 -8.93 10.66 -14.17
CA GLU A 442 -7.83 10.67 -13.20
C GLU A 442 -7.79 9.37 -12.37
N ALA A 443 -8.95 8.84 -11.97
CA ALA A 443 -9.03 7.56 -11.28
C ALA A 443 -8.45 6.41 -12.11
N GLN A 444 -8.75 6.38 -13.42
CA GLN A 444 -8.20 5.36 -14.32
C GLN A 444 -6.68 5.55 -14.53
N MET A 445 -6.21 6.79 -14.66
CA MET A 445 -4.76 7.07 -14.69
C MET A 445 -4.05 6.60 -13.42
N ALA A 446 -4.64 6.83 -12.25
CA ALA A 446 -4.08 6.40 -10.97
C ALA A 446 -3.95 4.87 -10.87
N ARG A 447 -4.88 4.11 -11.47
CA ARG A 447 -4.81 2.64 -11.64
C ARG A 447 -4.00 2.18 -12.85
N MET A 448 -3.38 3.11 -13.59
CA MET A 448 -2.67 2.85 -14.85
C MET A 448 -3.53 2.18 -15.94
N ASP A 449 -4.85 2.31 -15.87
CA ASP A 449 -5.75 1.95 -16.96
C ASP A 449 -5.80 3.08 -17.98
N TRP A 450 -4.75 3.17 -18.80
CA TRP A 450 -4.61 4.23 -19.80
C TRP A 450 -5.74 4.23 -20.83
N THR A 451 -6.24 3.05 -21.19
CA THR A 451 -7.38 2.90 -22.09
C THR A 451 -8.65 3.46 -21.47
N GLY A 452 -8.99 3.06 -20.25
CA GLY A 452 -10.12 3.61 -19.51
C GLY A 452 -9.99 5.12 -19.29
N ALA A 453 -8.78 5.63 -19.03
CA ALA A 453 -8.54 7.06 -18.88
C ALA A 453 -8.85 7.84 -20.17
N VAL A 454 -8.41 7.36 -21.35
CA VAL A 454 -8.75 7.99 -22.64
C VAL A 454 -10.25 8.06 -22.84
N ASP A 455 -10.96 6.98 -22.56
CA ASP A 455 -12.42 6.91 -22.76
C ASP A 455 -13.14 7.95 -21.88
N ARG A 456 -12.74 8.08 -20.61
CA ARG A 456 -13.32 9.07 -19.69
C ARG A 456 -12.96 10.50 -20.06
N PHE A 457 -11.73 10.79 -20.44
CA PHE A 457 -11.36 12.13 -20.88
C PHE A 457 -11.98 12.52 -22.22
N ARG A 458 -12.21 11.57 -23.14
CA ARG A 458 -12.99 11.83 -24.37
C ARG A 458 -14.44 12.14 -24.04
N ALA A 459 -15.07 11.37 -23.15
CA ALA A 459 -16.42 11.68 -22.70
C ALA A 459 -16.51 13.08 -22.07
N ALA A 460 -15.51 13.49 -21.27
CA ALA A 460 -15.41 14.84 -20.72
C ALA A 460 -15.27 15.91 -21.82
N GLN A 461 -14.40 15.69 -22.81
CA GLN A 461 -14.19 16.60 -23.95
C GLN A 461 -15.47 16.74 -24.79
N ASP A 462 -16.14 15.63 -25.09
CA ASP A 462 -17.37 15.62 -25.87
C ASP A 462 -18.50 16.33 -25.14
N TRP A 463 -18.62 16.12 -23.81
CA TRP A 463 -19.56 16.89 -23.00
C TRP A 463 -19.25 18.38 -23.07
N ALA A 464 -17.99 18.79 -22.91
CA ALA A 464 -17.61 20.20 -22.92
C ALA A 464 -17.88 20.89 -24.26
N ARG A 465 -17.76 20.17 -25.38
CA ARG A 465 -18.07 20.69 -26.73
C ARG A 465 -19.57 20.86 -26.98
N ASN A 466 -20.38 19.98 -26.40
CA ASN A 466 -21.82 19.93 -26.66
C ASN A 466 -22.65 20.75 -25.65
N ASN A 467 -22.01 21.35 -24.64
CA ASN A 467 -22.69 22.11 -23.59
C ASN A 467 -22.13 23.53 -23.48
N ARG A 468 -22.96 24.47 -23.00
CA ARG A 468 -22.50 25.84 -22.72
C ARG A 468 -21.71 25.86 -21.41
N LEU A 469 -20.41 26.09 -21.53
CA LEU A 469 -19.48 26.16 -20.40
C LEU A 469 -19.70 27.41 -19.55
N GLN A 470 -19.65 27.26 -18.23
CA GLN A 470 -19.50 28.37 -17.29
C GLN A 470 -18.03 28.73 -17.11
N ALA A 471 -17.73 29.85 -16.43
CA ALA A 471 -16.36 30.34 -16.25
C ALA A 471 -15.40 29.27 -15.66
N GLY A 472 -15.85 28.50 -14.66
CA GLY A 472 -15.06 27.41 -14.06
C GLY A 472 -14.87 26.20 -14.98
N ASP A 473 -15.82 25.94 -15.87
CA ASP A 473 -15.78 24.79 -16.77
C ASP A 473 -14.74 24.95 -17.89
N HIS A 474 -14.37 26.19 -18.25
CA HIS A 474 -13.30 26.44 -19.22
C HIS A 474 -11.93 25.97 -18.72
N ILE A 475 -11.66 26.14 -17.42
CA ILE A 475 -10.43 25.64 -16.79
C ILE A 475 -10.44 24.11 -16.79
N GLU A 476 -11.55 23.51 -16.37
CA GLU A 476 -11.74 22.06 -16.33
C GLU A 476 -11.58 21.43 -17.73
N ALA A 477 -12.17 22.03 -18.76
CA ALA A 477 -12.02 21.58 -20.16
C ALA A 477 -10.55 21.62 -20.63
N THR A 478 -9.82 22.69 -20.26
CA THR A 478 -8.39 22.82 -20.60
C THR A 478 -7.53 21.74 -19.92
N ILE A 479 -7.86 21.40 -18.67
CA ILE A 479 -7.22 20.31 -17.94
C ILE A 479 -7.51 18.98 -18.63
N VAL A 480 -8.77 18.72 -18.98
CA VAL A 480 -9.18 17.50 -19.70
C VAL A 480 -8.41 17.33 -21.01
N ASP A 481 -8.31 18.38 -21.83
CA ASP A 481 -7.57 18.33 -23.10
C ASP A 481 -6.07 18.05 -22.89
N THR A 482 -5.49 18.62 -21.84
CA THR A 482 -4.09 18.41 -21.50
C THR A 482 -3.84 16.98 -21.01
N ARG A 483 -4.70 16.47 -20.13
CA ARG A 483 -4.64 15.09 -19.63
C ARG A 483 -4.87 14.07 -20.73
N LEU A 484 -5.83 14.30 -21.62
CA LEU A 484 -6.08 13.42 -22.77
C LEU A 484 -4.84 13.30 -23.65
N ARG A 485 -4.17 14.41 -23.97
CA ARG A 485 -2.91 14.41 -24.74
C ARG A 485 -1.79 13.67 -24.00
N GLN A 486 -1.68 13.86 -22.68
CA GLN A 486 -0.70 13.16 -21.84
C GLN A 486 -0.91 11.64 -21.90
N VAL A 487 -2.14 11.17 -21.67
CA VAL A 487 -2.45 9.73 -21.70
C VAL A 487 -2.24 9.13 -23.09
N GLN A 488 -2.62 9.84 -24.15
CA GLN A 488 -2.38 9.38 -25.51
C GLN A 488 -0.89 9.29 -25.84
N ALA A 489 -0.07 10.21 -25.34
CA ALA A 489 1.39 10.13 -25.47
C ALA A 489 1.93 8.89 -24.75
N GLN A 490 1.47 8.63 -23.53
CA GLN A 490 1.82 7.43 -22.77
C GLN A 490 1.48 6.14 -23.54
N ILE A 491 0.29 6.07 -24.16
CA ILE A 491 -0.11 4.91 -24.98
C ILE A 491 0.81 4.71 -26.18
N ARG A 492 1.15 5.78 -26.90
CA ARG A 492 2.07 5.71 -28.04
C ARG A 492 3.45 5.22 -27.61
N GLU A 493 3.98 5.75 -26.52
CA GLU A 493 5.28 5.32 -25.97
C GLU A 493 5.27 3.81 -25.65
N MET A 494 4.22 3.32 -25.00
CA MET A 494 4.10 1.89 -24.69
C MET A 494 3.96 0.99 -25.92
N GLN A 495 3.41 1.52 -27.02
CA GLN A 495 3.31 0.78 -28.29
C GLN A 495 4.67 0.69 -29.00
N THR A 496 5.51 1.71 -28.86
CA THR A 496 6.88 1.71 -29.43
C THR A 496 7.87 0.83 -28.68
N GLU A 497 7.54 0.42 -27.44
CA GLU A 497 8.37 -0.43 -26.59
C GLU A 497 8.04 -1.94 -26.68
N ARG A 498 7.00 -2.31 -27.42
CA ARG A 498 6.64 -3.71 -27.73
C ARG A 498 7.36 -4.14 -29.00
#